data_AF-A0A2G0CEK2-F1
#
_entry.id   AF-A0A2G0CEK2-F1
#
_cell.length_a   1.000
_cell.length_b   1.000
_cell.length_c   1.000
_cell.angle_alpha   90.00
_cell.angle_beta   90.00
_cell.angle_gamma   90.00
#
_symmetry.space_group_name_H-M   'P 1'
#
loop_
_entity.id
_entity.type
_entity.pdbx_description
1 polymer ?
#
loop_
_entity_poly.entity_id
_entity_poly.type
_entity_poly.pdbx_seq_one_letter_code
_entity_poly.pdbx_strand_id
1 'polypeptide(L)'
;MNENIAFLELKYGNIYGGYPNFYAISEIALLVFERGSNKIFLESWINQANVDIVDVYAETDELGHTVRRVREVLNMRTNRRYPYHDDFRLSEHDLQFAFRNLRSTKNAIRNFLNKNLNKYRFQDMIVFDGRRDIFLCERSGVRFNYTNIIDIQKDLNRETDYLFSLNKLARVINFNTDRSYLRSNNLEYWLHPIAARQIIPGTAAFDAARLLMVFNEYTMYHDDFLIKAAILLNKVTKRKEEKAAQLEAEKEDNGNGED
;
A
#
# COMPACT_ATOMS: atom_id res chain seq x y z
N MET A 1 18.15 15.31 19.82
CA MET A 1 17.70 13.90 19.78
C MET A 1 17.24 13.62 18.37
N ASN A 2 17.65 12.52 17.76
CA ASN A 2 17.12 12.14 16.46
C ASN A 2 15.67 11.67 16.64
N GLU A 3 14.75 12.37 15.96
CA GLU A 3 13.34 11.99 15.92
C GLU A 3 13.15 10.91 14.86
N ASN A 4 12.63 9.75 15.29
CA ASN A 4 12.30 8.64 14.42
C ASN A 4 10.82 8.68 14.08
N ILE A 5 10.50 8.47 12.80
CA ILE A 5 9.14 8.28 12.31
C ILE A 5 9.05 6.92 11.65
N ALA A 6 7.97 6.20 11.92
CA ALA A 6 7.70 4.93 11.26
C ALA A 6 6.64 5.06 10.18
N PHE A 7 6.74 4.22 9.16
CA PHE A 7 5.78 4.04 8.07
C PHE A 7 5.40 2.57 8.05
N LEU A 8 4.12 2.29 8.30
CA LEU A 8 3.60 0.93 8.36
C LEU A 8 2.74 0.65 7.14
N GLU A 9 3.07 -0.43 6.44
CA GLU A 9 2.30 -0.94 5.30
C GLU A 9 2.15 -2.45 5.40
N LEU A 10 0.96 -2.95 5.07
CA LEU A 10 0.66 -4.38 5.05
C LEU A 10 0.21 -4.84 3.67
N LYS A 11 0.51 -6.10 3.36
CA LYS A 11 -0.23 -6.88 2.36
C LYS A 11 -1.11 -7.89 3.09
N TYR A 12 -2.36 -7.99 2.65
CA TYR A 12 -3.31 -8.95 3.19
C TYR A 12 -4.40 -9.25 2.17
N GLY A 13 -5.01 -10.42 2.34
CA GLY A 13 -6.09 -10.89 1.47
C GLY A 13 -7.04 -11.79 2.25
N ASN A 14 -8.24 -11.96 1.70
CA ASN A 14 -9.18 -12.96 2.23
C ASN A 14 -8.67 -14.36 1.92
N ILE A 15 -8.96 -15.34 2.77
CA ILE A 15 -8.72 -16.75 2.42
C ILE A 15 -9.52 -17.06 1.15
N TYR A 16 -8.85 -17.57 0.12
CA TYR A 16 -9.50 -17.89 -1.15
C TYR A 16 -10.55 -18.99 -0.97
N GLY A 17 -11.79 -18.73 -1.41
CA GLY A 17 -12.93 -19.60 -1.17
C GLY A 17 -13.46 -19.63 0.27
N GLY A 18 -12.96 -18.74 1.15
CA GLY A 18 -13.41 -18.61 2.54
C GLY A 18 -14.31 -17.39 2.81
N TYR A 19 -14.48 -17.07 4.10
CA TYR A 19 -15.37 -15.99 4.53
C TYR A 19 -14.83 -14.59 4.13
N PRO A 20 -15.66 -13.69 3.57
CA PRO A 20 -15.22 -12.38 3.09
C PRO A 20 -14.64 -11.43 4.16
N ASN A 21 -14.92 -11.69 5.44
CA ASN A 21 -14.51 -10.83 6.56
C ASN A 21 -13.26 -11.34 7.29
N PHE A 22 -12.59 -12.36 6.74
CA PHE A 22 -11.40 -12.94 7.34
C PHE A 22 -10.17 -12.68 6.46
N TYR A 23 -9.40 -11.67 6.85
CA TYR A 23 -8.14 -11.31 6.22
C TYR A 23 -6.96 -12.01 6.89
N ALA A 24 -6.05 -12.54 6.06
CA ALA A 24 -4.74 -13.01 6.48
C ALA A 24 -3.67 -12.01 6.00
N ILE A 25 -2.81 -11.58 6.92
CA ILE A 25 -1.65 -10.74 6.60
C ILE A 25 -0.61 -11.61 5.88
N SER A 26 -0.23 -11.24 4.66
CA SER A 26 0.82 -11.89 3.89
C SER A 26 2.18 -11.22 4.07
N GLU A 27 2.21 -9.91 4.24
CA GLU A 27 3.44 -9.14 4.42
C GLU A 27 3.21 -7.97 5.36
N ILE A 28 4.22 -7.63 6.17
CA ILE A 28 4.29 -6.40 6.95
C ILE A 28 5.61 -5.73 6.63
N ALA A 29 5.58 -4.44 6.33
CA ALA A 29 6.75 -3.60 6.27
C ALA A 29 6.63 -2.47 7.30
N LEU A 30 7.68 -2.32 8.10
CA LEU A 30 7.87 -1.18 8.98
C LEU A 30 9.16 -0.47 8.55
N LEU A 31 8.99 0.64 7.85
CA LEU A 31 10.09 1.52 7.48
C LEU A 31 10.25 2.56 8.58
N VAL A 32 11.46 2.78 9.07
CA VAL A 32 11.76 3.83 10.04
C VAL A 32 12.73 4.83 9.43
N PHE A 33 12.36 6.10 9.47
CA PHE A 33 13.17 7.22 9.00
C PHE A 33 13.71 8.01 10.19
N GLU A 34 15.03 8.14 10.27
CA GLU A 34 15.72 8.93 11.28
C GLU A 34 15.97 10.35 10.73
N ARG A 35 15.14 11.32 11.11
CA ARG A 35 15.15 12.69 10.52
C ARG A 35 16.49 13.40 10.65
N GLY A 36 17.22 13.19 11.76
CA GLY A 36 18.48 13.89 12.01
C GLY A 36 19.64 13.44 11.10
N SER A 37 19.59 12.22 10.57
CA SER A 37 20.66 11.64 9.75
C SER A 37 20.20 11.22 8.35
N ASN A 38 18.92 11.40 8.04
CA ASN A 38 18.24 10.91 6.83
C ASN A 38 18.44 9.42 6.57
N LYS A 39 18.63 8.61 7.62
CA LYS A 39 18.79 7.16 7.49
C LYS A 39 17.44 6.46 7.43
N ILE A 40 17.36 5.49 6.51
CA ILE A 40 16.23 4.61 6.36
C ILE A 40 16.58 3.23 6.91
N PHE A 41 15.75 2.75 7.83
CA PHE A 41 15.76 1.37 8.29
C PHE A 41 14.49 0.68 7.80
N LEU A 42 14.61 -0.57 7.37
CA LEU A 42 13.47 -1.33 6.88
C LEU A 42 13.46 -2.69 7.55
N GLU A 43 12.37 -2.96 8.26
CA GLU A 43 12.05 -4.24 8.85
C GLU A 43 10.86 -4.82 8.09
N SER A 44 10.99 -6.05 7.61
CA SER A 44 9.90 -6.75 6.93
C SER A 44 9.62 -8.09 7.57
N TRP A 45 8.36 -8.52 7.48
CA TRP A 45 7.92 -9.84 7.86
C TRP A 45 7.03 -10.41 6.77
N ILE A 46 7.35 -11.63 6.32
CA ILE A 46 6.59 -12.35 5.31
C ILE A 46 5.93 -13.55 5.98
N ASN A 47 4.63 -13.71 5.75
CA ASN A 47 3.89 -14.86 6.22
C ASN A 47 4.18 -16.07 5.34
N GLN A 48 4.67 -17.15 5.94
CA GLN A 48 4.99 -18.41 5.26
C GLN A 48 3.95 -19.52 5.52
N ALA A 49 2.77 -19.15 6.03
CA ALA A 49 1.67 -20.10 6.22
C ALA A 49 1.22 -20.69 4.89
N ASN A 50 0.94 -21.99 4.86
CA ASN A 50 0.41 -22.65 3.68
C ASN A 50 -1.10 -22.38 3.54
N VAL A 51 -1.43 -21.17 3.07
CA VAL A 51 -2.80 -20.70 2.85
C VAL A 51 -2.83 -19.88 1.58
N ASP A 52 -3.88 -20.10 0.79
CA ASP A 52 -4.18 -19.33 -0.40
C ASP A 52 -5.04 -18.12 -0.04
N ILE A 53 -4.60 -16.94 -0.46
CA ILE A 53 -5.31 -15.69 -0.23
C ILE A 53 -5.68 -15.02 -1.55
N VAL A 54 -6.72 -14.21 -1.54
CA VAL A 54 -7.08 -13.33 -2.65
C VAL A 54 -6.21 -12.08 -2.57
N ASP A 55 -5.25 -11.96 -3.48
CA ASP A 55 -4.47 -10.75 -3.70
C ASP A 55 -5.23 -9.83 -4.68
N VAL A 56 -5.32 -8.55 -4.33
CA VAL A 56 -6.06 -7.56 -5.12
C VAL A 56 -5.16 -6.36 -5.34
N TYR A 57 -4.84 -6.09 -6.60
CA TYR A 57 -4.02 -4.94 -6.98
C TYR A 57 -4.69 -4.12 -8.08
N ALA A 58 -4.36 -2.83 -8.10
CA ALA A 58 -4.85 -1.89 -9.09
C ALA A 58 -3.83 -1.76 -10.22
N GLU A 59 -4.25 -2.03 -11.44
CA GLU A 59 -3.52 -1.60 -12.63
C GLU A 59 -3.85 -0.15 -12.91
N THR A 60 -2.80 0.63 -13.17
CA THR A 60 -2.91 2.06 -13.34
C THR A 60 -2.31 2.52 -14.65
N ASP A 61 -2.86 3.60 -15.18
CA ASP A 61 -2.29 4.32 -16.32
C ASP A 61 -1.05 5.15 -15.91
N GLU A 62 -0.52 5.91 -16.87
CA GLU A 62 0.63 6.80 -16.69
C GLU A 62 0.39 7.92 -15.66
N LEU A 63 -0.88 8.27 -15.40
CA LEU A 63 -1.28 9.27 -14.41
C LEU A 63 -1.55 8.64 -13.03
N GLY A 64 -1.37 7.33 -12.87
CA GLY A 64 -1.69 6.63 -11.63
C GLY A 64 -3.20 6.54 -11.38
N HIS A 65 -4.02 6.66 -12.43
CA HIS A 65 -5.46 6.41 -12.38
C HIS A 65 -5.71 4.91 -12.55
N THR A 66 -6.60 4.33 -11.73
CA THR A 66 -6.91 2.91 -11.80
C THR A 66 -7.73 2.59 -13.05
N VAL A 67 -7.21 1.72 -13.90
CA VAL A 67 -7.88 1.24 -15.12
C VAL A 67 -8.66 -0.03 -14.83
N ARG A 68 -8.04 -0.99 -14.11
CA ARG A 68 -8.72 -2.20 -13.63
C ARG A 68 -8.21 -2.61 -12.26
N ARG A 69 -9.05 -3.35 -11.53
CA ARG A 69 -8.63 -4.09 -10.34
C ARG A 69 -8.52 -5.56 -10.71
N VAL A 70 -7.32 -6.11 -10.56
CA VAL A 70 -7.06 -7.53 -10.81
C VAL A 70 -7.16 -8.28 -9.50
N ARG A 71 -7.79 -9.44 -9.55
CA ARG A 71 -7.84 -10.40 -8.44
C ARG A 71 -7.11 -11.64 -8.86
N GLU A 72 -6.26 -12.14 -7.99
CA GLU A 72 -5.60 -13.42 -8.17
C GLU A 72 -5.46 -14.13 -6.84
N VAL A 73 -5.07 -15.40 -6.90
CA VAL A 73 -4.89 -16.23 -5.73
C VAL A 73 -3.40 -16.39 -5.48
N LEU A 74 -2.95 -16.03 -4.31
CA LEU A 74 -1.56 -16.13 -3.88
C LEU A 74 -1.43 -17.19 -2.78
N ASN A 75 -0.61 -18.22 -3.01
CA ASN A 75 -0.20 -19.12 -1.93
C ASN A 75 0.94 -18.48 -1.13
N MET A 76 0.71 -18.14 0.13
CA MET A 76 1.68 -17.38 0.93
C MET A 76 3.00 -18.12 1.19
N ARG A 77 2.99 -19.45 1.23
CA ARG A 77 4.21 -20.27 1.45
C ARG A 77 5.07 -20.38 0.20
N THR A 78 4.45 -20.59 -0.95
CA THR A 78 5.17 -20.89 -2.21
C THR A 78 5.31 -19.68 -3.12
N ASN A 79 4.61 -18.57 -2.82
CA ASN A 79 4.50 -17.38 -3.64
C ASN A 79 3.95 -17.66 -5.06
N ARG A 80 3.28 -18.80 -5.25
CA ARG A 80 2.63 -19.16 -6.52
C ARG A 80 1.32 -18.39 -6.67
N ARG A 81 1.10 -17.88 -7.89
CA ARG A 81 -0.09 -17.12 -8.28
C ARG A 81 -0.97 -17.97 -9.20
N TYR A 82 -2.28 -17.91 -8.98
CA TYR A 82 -3.29 -18.63 -9.74
C TYR A 82 -4.44 -17.70 -10.13
N PRO A 83 -5.16 -18.00 -11.23
CA PRO A 83 -6.39 -17.28 -11.56
C PRO A 83 -7.41 -17.34 -10.42
N TYR A 84 -8.09 -16.22 -10.20
CA TYR A 84 -9.20 -16.13 -9.26
C TYR A 84 -10.49 -16.62 -9.92
N HIS A 85 -11.21 -17.53 -9.26
CA HIS A 85 -12.53 -17.99 -9.69
C HIS A 85 -13.58 -17.62 -8.64
N ASP A 86 -14.58 -16.81 -9.02
CA ASP A 86 -15.62 -16.30 -8.13
C ASP A 86 -16.48 -17.38 -7.47
N ASP A 87 -16.65 -18.53 -8.13
CA ASP A 87 -17.49 -19.64 -7.67
C ASP A 87 -16.75 -20.64 -6.75
N PHE A 88 -15.43 -20.52 -6.63
CA PHE A 88 -14.64 -21.43 -5.81
C PHE A 88 -14.95 -21.24 -4.32
N ARG A 89 -15.26 -22.33 -3.62
CA ARG A 89 -15.52 -22.35 -2.18
C ARG A 89 -14.73 -23.48 -1.54
N LEU A 90 -14.09 -23.18 -0.41
CA LEU A 90 -13.41 -24.19 0.39
C LEU A 90 -14.42 -25.03 1.17
N SER A 91 -14.10 -26.30 1.36
CA SER A 91 -14.84 -27.14 2.31
C SER A 91 -14.61 -26.66 3.74
N GLU A 92 -15.51 -26.99 4.67
CA GLU A 92 -15.32 -26.67 6.08
C GLU A 92 -14.00 -27.24 6.65
N HIS A 93 -13.62 -28.43 6.20
CA HIS A 93 -12.37 -29.08 6.59
C HIS A 93 -11.16 -28.25 6.15
N ASP A 94 -11.14 -27.79 4.90
CA ASP A 94 -10.04 -27.00 4.36
C ASP A 94 -9.97 -25.61 4.99
N LEU A 95 -11.12 -25.02 5.32
CA LEU A 95 -11.19 -23.78 6.10
C LEU A 95 -10.59 -23.95 7.50
N GLN A 96 -10.95 -25.03 8.21
CA GLN A 96 -10.36 -25.32 9.52
C GLN A 96 -8.85 -25.52 9.43
N PHE A 97 -8.37 -26.18 8.38
CA PHE A 97 -6.94 -26.32 8.11
C PHE A 97 -6.26 -24.97 7.87
N ALA A 98 -6.84 -24.12 7.03
CA ALA A 98 -6.34 -22.77 6.77
C ALA A 98 -6.28 -21.93 8.07
N PHE A 99 -7.35 -21.95 8.88
CA PHE A 99 -7.35 -21.24 10.16
C PHE A 99 -6.29 -21.77 11.11
N ARG A 100 -6.08 -23.09 11.17
CA ARG A 100 -5.03 -23.68 12.00
C ARG A 100 -3.65 -23.19 11.60
N ASN A 101 -3.36 -23.11 10.30
CA ASN A 101 -2.09 -22.59 9.77
C ASN A 101 -1.89 -21.10 10.08
N LEU A 102 -2.96 -20.32 10.16
CA LEU A 102 -2.88 -18.89 10.49
C LEU A 102 -2.82 -18.61 12.00
N ARG A 103 -3.22 -19.55 12.86
CA ARG A 103 -3.14 -19.34 14.32
C ARG A 103 -1.71 -19.14 14.80
N SER A 104 -0.74 -19.85 14.22
CA SER A 104 0.67 -19.73 14.59
C SER A 104 1.27 -18.38 14.18
N THR A 105 0.75 -17.74 13.13
CA THR A 105 1.30 -16.48 12.59
C THR A 105 0.98 -15.29 13.49
N LYS A 106 -0.12 -15.34 14.24
CA LYS A 106 -0.52 -14.28 15.18
C LYS A 106 0.59 -13.90 16.16
N ASN A 107 1.23 -14.90 16.79
CA ASN A 107 2.32 -14.65 17.72
C ASN A 107 3.58 -14.11 17.00
N ALA A 108 3.85 -14.58 15.79
CA ALA A 108 4.98 -14.09 14.99
C ALA A 108 4.81 -12.61 14.61
N ILE A 109 3.62 -12.22 14.14
CA ILE A 109 3.25 -10.83 13.84
C ILE A 109 3.41 -9.96 15.07
N ARG A 110 2.85 -10.39 16.21
CA ARG A 110 2.94 -9.66 17.48
C ARG A 110 4.38 -9.44 17.91
N ASN A 111 5.20 -10.49 17.85
CA ASN A 111 6.59 -10.42 18.26
C ASN A 111 7.42 -9.53 17.34
N PHE A 112 7.20 -9.61 16.02
CA PHE A 112 7.84 -8.75 15.03
C PHE A 112 7.54 -7.27 15.31
N LEU A 113 6.27 -6.90 15.43
CA LEU A 113 5.88 -5.50 15.65
C LEU A 113 6.35 -4.99 17.02
N ASN A 114 6.14 -5.74 18.11
CA ASN A 114 6.58 -5.31 19.44
C ASN A 114 8.10 -5.14 19.54
N LYS A 115 8.87 -6.04 18.90
CA LYS A 115 10.34 -5.91 18.84
C LYS A 115 10.73 -4.58 18.18
N ASN A 116 10.11 -4.24 17.05
CA ASN A 116 10.49 -3.06 16.29
C ASN A 116 9.97 -1.75 16.90
N LEU A 117 8.76 -1.74 17.47
CA LEU A 117 8.24 -0.64 18.27
C LEU A 117 9.21 -0.29 19.41
N ASN A 118 9.70 -1.31 20.13
CA ASN A 118 10.65 -1.13 21.23
C ASN A 118 12.06 -0.72 20.76
N LYS A 119 12.53 -1.26 19.62
CA LYS A 119 13.85 -1.00 19.05
C LYS A 119 14.01 0.47 18.63
N TYR A 120 13.03 0.99 17.90
CA TYR A 120 13.15 2.30 17.24
C TYR A 120 12.57 3.46 18.04
N ARG A 121 11.65 3.19 18.98
CA ARG A 121 11.08 4.20 19.90
C ARG A 121 10.58 5.47 19.18
N PHE A 122 9.97 5.31 18.02
CA PHE A 122 9.30 6.41 17.33
C PHE A 122 8.01 6.78 18.07
N GLN A 123 7.66 8.07 18.03
CA GLN A 123 6.39 8.57 18.57
C GLN A 123 5.30 8.51 17.51
N ASP A 124 5.64 8.90 16.28
CA ASP A 124 4.71 8.93 15.16
C ASP A 124 4.84 7.70 14.26
N MET A 125 3.69 7.13 13.89
CA MET A 125 3.55 6.10 12.87
C MET A 125 2.62 6.61 11.79
N ILE A 126 3.14 6.73 10.57
CA ILE A 126 2.41 7.15 9.39
C ILE A 126 1.84 5.91 8.69
N VAL A 127 0.58 6.01 8.29
CA VAL A 127 -0.14 5.02 7.49
C VAL A 127 -0.90 5.70 6.35
N PHE A 128 -1.34 4.93 5.35
CA PHE A 128 -2.15 5.41 4.23
C PHE A 128 -3.43 4.59 4.07
N ASP A 129 -4.60 5.18 4.34
CA ASP A 129 -5.87 4.42 4.44
C ASP A 129 -5.76 3.25 5.45
N GLY A 130 -4.89 3.43 6.45
CA GLY A 130 -4.35 2.33 7.26
C GLY A 130 -5.25 1.86 8.39
N ARG A 131 -6.52 2.28 8.43
CA ARG A 131 -7.44 1.84 9.51
C ARG A 131 -7.54 0.33 9.60
N ARG A 132 -7.58 -0.34 8.44
CA ARG A 132 -7.60 -1.82 8.39
C ARG A 132 -6.26 -2.40 8.82
N ASP A 133 -5.16 -1.80 8.39
CA ASP A 133 -3.80 -2.22 8.70
C ASP A 133 -3.55 -2.23 10.22
N ILE A 134 -3.92 -1.14 10.90
CA ILE A 134 -3.87 -1.05 12.36
C ILE A 134 -4.77 -2.10 13.00
N PHE A 135 -6.02 -2.22 12.55
CA PHE A 135 -6.96 -3.20 13.09
C PHE A 135 -6.44 -4.66 12.98
N LEU A 136 -5.80 -5.02 11.87
CA LEU A 136 -5.22 -6.36 11.68
C LEU A 136 -4.02 -6.60 12.60
N CYS A 137 -3.20 -5.58 12.83
CA CYS A 137 -2.12 -5.62 13.81
C CYS A 137 -2.65 -5.80 15.24
N GLU A 138 -3.67 -5.03 15.62
CA GLU A 138 -4.32 -5.11 16.94
C GLU A 138 -5.01 -6.46 17.17
N ARG A 139 -5.68 -7.01 16.14
CA ARG A 139 -6.26 -8.36 16.16
C ARG A 139 -5.19 -9.44 16.39
N SER A 140 -3.95 -9.16 15.99
CA SER A 140 -2.79 -10.02 16.26
C SER A 140 -2.21 -9.84 17.67
N GLY A 141 -2.70 -8.87 18.45
CA GLY A 141 -2.34 -8.65 19.85
C GLY A 141 -1.26 -7.58 20.04
N VAL A 142 -1.02 -6.74 19.04
CA VAL A 142 -0.14 -5.56 19.14
C VAL A 142 -0.92 -4.42 19.81
N ARG A 143 -0.23 -3.58 20.57
CA ARG A 143 -0.82 -2.39 21.22
C ARG A 143 -0.07 -1.15 20.76
N PHE A 144 -0.81 -0.15 20.27
CA PHE A 144 -0.25 1.12 19.79
C PHE A 144 -0.48 2.29 20.76
N ASN A 145 -0.80 2.02 22.03
CA ASN A 145 -1.21 3.04 23.02
C ASN A 145 -0.23 4.20 23.23
N TYR A 146 1.04 4.02 22.86
CA TYR A 146 2.10 5.03 23.00
C TYR A 146 2.63 5.52 21.66
N THR A 147 1.92 5.21 20.58
CA THR A 147 2.26 5.60 19.20
C THR A 147 1.13 6.46 18.67
N ASN A 148 1.47 7.66 18.24
CA ASN A 148 0.56 8.53 17.53
C ASN A 148 0.43 8.03 16.08
N ILE A 149 -0.76 7.58 15.70
CA ILE A 149 -1.03 7.05 14.36
C ILE A 149 -1.58 8.17 13.50
N ILE A 150 -0.83 8.54 12.46
CA ILE A 150 -1.18 9.60 11.53
C ILE A 150 -1.55 8.96 10.18
N ASP A 151 -2.79 9.19 9.74
CA ASP A 151 -3.28 8.71 8.45
C ASP A 151 -3.22 9.85 7.43
N ILE A 152 -2.16 9.86 6.63
CA ILE A 152 -1.86 10.98 5.73
C ILE A 152 -2.91 11.11 4.62
N GLN A 153 -3.64 10.04 4.29
CA GLN A 153 -4.72 10.11 3.29
C GLN A 153 -5.85 11.04 3.76
N LYS A 154 -6.16 11.07 5.06
CA LYS A 154 -7.19 11.95 5.62
C LYS A 154 -6.78 13.42 5.55
N ASP A 155 -5.51 13.72 5.81
CA ASP A 155 -5.01 15.09 5.73
C ASP A 155 -4.99 15.57 4.28
N LEU A 156 -4.49 14.75 3.36
CA LEU A 156 -4.54 15.03 1.93
C LEU A 156 -5.97 15.24 1.43
N ASN A 157 -6.91 14.39 1.85
CA ASN A 157 -8.31 14.51 1.45
C ASN A 157 -8.97 15.78 1.99
N ARG A 158 -8.67 16.17 3.24
CA ARG A 158 -9.19 17.40 3.85
C ARG A 158 -8.76 18.65 3.08
N GLU A 159 -7.53 18.66 2.58
CA GLU A 159 -6.96 19.83 1.92
C GLU A 159 -7.27 19.91 0.43
N THR A 160 -7.36 18.76 -0.25
CA THR A 160 -7.52 18.70 -1.72
C THR A 160 -8.93 18.35 -2.18
N ASP A 161 -9.80 17.96 -1.26
CA ASP A 161 -11.12 17.36 -1.53
C ASP A 161 -11.05 16.15 -2.50
N TYR A 162 -9.89 15.48 -2.54
CA TYR A 162 -9.63 14.36 -3.43
C TYR A 162 -9.13 13.13 -2.68
N LEU A 163 -9.72 11.97 -2.96
CA LEU A 163 -9.27 10.69 -2.38
C LEU A 163 -8.12 10.11 -3.22
N PHE A 164 -6.90 10.41 -2.81
CA PHE A 164 -5.70 9.90 -3.48
C PHE A 164 -5.47 8.41 -3.26
N SER A 165 -4.88 7.77 -4.27
CA SER A 165 -4.23 6.47 -4.13
C SER A 165 -2.72 6.65 -4.08
N LEU A 166 -2.00 5.75 -3.43
CA LEU A 166 -0.55 5.79 -3.37
C LEU A 166 0.11 5.74 -4.76
N ASN A 167 -0.49 5.02 -5.72
CA ASN A 167 -0.05 5.02 -7.12
C ASN A 167 -0.11 6.40 -7.76
N LYS A 168 -1.14 7.20 -7.44
CA LYS A 168 -1.30 8.56 -7.95
C LYS A 168 -0.33 9.51 -7.29
N LEU A 169 -0.18 9.41 -5.98
CA LEU A 169 0.77 10.23 -5.21
C LEU A 169 2.21 9.98 -5.66
N ALA A 170 2.57 8.73 -5.95
CA ALA A 170 3.85 8.39 -6.54
C ALA A 170 4.11 9.13 -7.87
N ARG A 171 3.08 9.41 -8.67
CA ARG A 171 3.22 10.25 -9.88
C ARG A 171 3.34 11.73 -9.55
N VAL A 172 2.58 12.23 -8.58
CA VAL A 172 2.67 13.63 -8.11
C VAL A 172 4.09 13.97 -7.68
N ILE A 173 4.70 13.10 -6.88
CA ILE A 173 6.06 13.31 -6.35
C ILE A 173 7.17 12.82 -7.29
N ASN A 174 6.84 12.32 -8.47
CA ASN A 174 7.79 11.68 -9.39
C ASN A 174 8.69 10.62 -8.69
N PHE A 175 8.06 9.73 -7.92
CA PHE A 175 8.75 8.71 -7.14
C PHE A 175 9.59 7.81 -8.04
N ASN A 176 10.86 7.64 -7.67
CA ASN A 176 11.79 6.75 -8.35
C ASN A 176 12.75 6.09 -7.34
N THR A 177 13.24 4.90 -7.66
CA THR A 177 14.34 4.26 -6.96
C THR A 177 15.25 3.51 -7.92
N ASP A 178 16.56 3.68 -7.75
CA ASP A 178 17.61 2.97 -8.50
C ASP A 178 18.26 1.84 -7.67
N ARG A 179 17.58 1.39 -6.61
CA ARG A 179 18.10 0.41 -5.63
C ARG A 179 19.36 0.88 -4.89
N SER A 180 19.69 2.17 -4.94
CA SER A 180 20.70 2.81 -4.10
C SER A 180 20.14 4.08 -3.43
N TYR A 181 19.11 4.67 -4.02
CA TYR A 181 18.45 5.87 -3.54
C TYR A 181 16.93 5.75 -3.69
N LEU A 182 16.20 6.42 -2.80
CA LEU A 182 14.82 6.84 -3.01
C LEU A 182 14.84 8.29 -3.47
N ARG A 183 14.10 8.59 -4.53
CA ARG A 183 14.01 9.92 -5.13
C ARG A 183 12.58 10.34 -5.34
N SER A 184 12.40 11.65 -5.30
CA SER A 184 11.17 12.38 -5.60
C SER A 184 11.56 13.67 -6.33
N ASN A 185 10.66 14.64 -6.41
CA ASN A 185 10.98 15.90 -7.07
C ASN A 185 12.01 16.71 -6.27
N ASN A 186 11.87 16.74 -4.95
CA ASN A 186 12.65 17.64 -4.09
C ASN A 186 13.55 16.89 -3.10
N LEU A 187 13.39 15.57 -2.95
CA LEU A 187 14.11 14.76 -1.98
C LEU A 187 14.83 13.57 -2.60
N GLU A 188 16.02 13.30 -2.07
CA GLU A 188 16.84 12.12 -2.34
C GLU A 188 17.36 11.53 -1.02
N TYR A 189 17.16 10.23 -0.80
CA TYR A 189 17.67 9.52 0.38
C TYR A 189 18.44 8.28 -0.04
N TRP A 190 19.61 8.09 0.56
CA TRP A 190 20.40 6.88 0.35
C TRP A 190 19.74 5.66 1.00
N LEU A 191 19.78 4.54 0.28
CA LEU A 191 19.31 3.24 0.73
C LEU A 191 20.49 2.34 1.06
N HIS A 192 20.49 1.83 2.30
CA HIS A 192 21.40 0.75 2.64
C HIS A 192 21.13 -0.48 1.75
N PRO A 193 22.15 -1.20 1.24
CA PRO A 193 21.97 -2.32 0.30
C PRO A 193 20.99 -3.40 0.79
N ILE A 194 20.93 -3.63 2.10
CA ILE A 194 19.97 -4.57 2.72
C ILE A 194 18.52 -4.10 2.57
N ALA A 195 18.26 -2.79 2.75
CA ALA A 195 16.93 -2.21 2.56
C ALA A 195 16.56 -2.17 1.07
N ALA A 196 17.52 -1.77 0.22
CA ALA A 196 17.31 -1.70 -1.22
C ALA A 196 16.85 -3.03 -1.85
N ARG A 197 17.35 -4.17 -1.37
CA ARG A 197 16.93 -5.49 -1.85
C ARG A 197 15.48 -5.85 -1.52
N GLN A 198 14.87 -5.19 -0.53
CA GLN A 198 13.50 -5.46 -0.08
C GLN A 198 12.47 -4.53 -0.76
N ILE A 199 12.90 -3.35 -1.20
CA ILE A 199 12.07 -2.35 -1.88
C ILE A 199 11.90 -2.78 -3.35
N ILE A 200 10.93 -3.65 -3.59
CA ILE A 200 10.61 -4.23 -4.90
C ILE A 200 9.14 -3.92 -5.23
N PRO A 201 8.81 -3.46 -6.45
CA PRO A 201 7.43 -3.19 -6.83
C PRO A 201 6.47 -4.34 -6.47
N GLY A 202 5.37 -4.00 -5.81
CA GLY A 202 4.35 -4.95 -5.35
C GLY A 202 4.51 -5.43 -3.89
N THR A 203 5.64 -5.16 -3.24
CA THR A 203 5.85 -5.51 -1.81
C THR A 203 5.32 -4.43 -0.87
N ALA A 204 5.01 -4.78 0.37
CA ALA A 204 4.70 -3.81 1.42
C ALA A 204 5.86 -2.83 1.64
N ALA A 205 7.11 -3.31 1.54
CA ALA A 205 8.30 -2.46 1.68
C ALA A 205 8.39 -1.36 0.61
N PHE A 206 8.00 -1.65 -0.62
CA PHE A 206 7.95 -0.66 -1.69
C PHE A 206 6.88 0.40 -1.42
N ASP A 207 5.73 -0.01 -0.89
CA ASP A 207 4.66 0.91 -0.53
C ASP A 207 5.05 1.80 0.66
N ALA A 208 5.73 1.24 1.67
CA ALA A 208 6.24 2.02 2.80
C ALA A 208 7.29 3.06 2.35
N ALA A 209 8.14 2.70 1.38
CA ALA A 209 9.10 3.63 0.78
C ALA A 209 8.41 4.76 0.00
N ARG A 210 7.35 4.44 -0.75
CA ARG A 210 6.53 5.47 -1.42
C ARG A 210 5.86 6.38 -0.39
N LEU A 211 5.31 5.81 0.67
CA LEU A 211 4.63 6.55 1.73
C LEU A 211 5.60 7.52 2.45
N LEU A 212 6.83 7.08 2.74
CA LEU A 212 7.88 7.96 3.25
C LEU A 212 8.09 9.18 2.34
N MET A 213 8.32 8.93 1.05
CA MET A 213 8.63 10.01 0.12
C MET A 213 7.44 10.96 -0.04
N VAL A 214 6.22 10.43 -0.10
CA VAL A 214 4.99 11.22 -0.17
C VAL A 214 4.83 12.09 1.08
N PHE A 215 4.99 11.51 2.27
CA PHE A 215 4.87 12.23 3.53
C PHE A 215 5.89 13.35 3.64
N ASN A 216 7.15 13.08 3.30
CA ASN A 216 8.20 14.11 3.38
C ASN A 216 8.03 15.20 2.31
N GLU A 217 7.63 14.86 1.08
CA GLU A 217 7.29 15.87 0.07
C GLU A 217 6.12 16.75 0.54
N TYR A 218 5.05 16.14 1.03
CA TYR A 218 3.88 16.86 1.54
C TYR A 218 4.19 17.75 2.75
N THR A 219 5.07 17.33 3.66
CA THR A 219 5.38 18.07 4.89
C THR A 219 6.52 19.06 4.75
N MET A 220 7.50 18.82 3.87
CA MET A 220 8.69 19.67 3.71
C MET A 220 8.61 20.59 2.49
N TYR A 221 7.91 20.18 1.43
CA TYR A 221 7.75 20.92 0.17
C TYR A 221 6.27 21.08 -0.20
N HIS A 222 5.48 21.45 0.80
CA HIS A 222 4.02 21.43 0.78
C HIS A 222 3.39 22.16 -0.41
N ASP A 223 3.76 23.42 -0.67
CA ASP A 223 3.19 24.22 -1.76
C ASP A 223 3.48 23.60 -3.14
N ASP A 224 4.73 23.16 -3.37
CA ASP A 224 5.14 22.50 -4.61
C ASP A 224 4.41 21.16 -4.79
N PHE A 225 4.27 20.39 -3.71
CA PHE A 225 3.49 19.15 -3.70
C PHE A 225 2.03 19.42 -4.11
N LEU A 226 1.37 20.42 -3.53
CA LEU A 226 -0.03 20.75 -3.83
C LEU A 226 -0.22 21.24 -5.27
N ILE A 227 0.68 22.08 -5.77
CA ILE A 227 0.67 22.54 -7.17
C ILE A 227 0.76 21.34 -8.12
N LYS A 228 1.70 20.42 -7.87
CA LYS A 228 1.87 19.22 -8.71
C LYS A 228 0.69 18.27 -8.61
N ALA A 229 0.09 18.14 -7.42
CA ALA A 229 -1.13 17.37 -7.22
C ALA A 229 -2.27 17.95 -8.06
N ALA A 230 -2.51 19.26 -7.99
CA ALA A 230 -3.54 19.95 -8.76
C ALA A 230 -3.32 19.82 -10.28
N ILE A 231 -2.08 19.99 -10.76
CA ILE A 231 -1.74 19.79 -12.18
C ILE A 231 -2.08 18.36 -12.63
N LEU A 232 -1.75 17.35 -11.82
CA LEU A 232 -2.03 15.96 -12.16
C LEU A 232 -3.54 15.66 -12.13
N LEU A 233 -4.28 16.20 -11.17
CA LEU A 233 -5.74 16.07 -11.12
C LEU A 233 -6.40 16.72 -12.34
N ASN A 234 -5.97 17.90 -12.75
CA ASN A 234 -6.48 18.57 -13.96
C ASN A 234 -6.25 17.72 -15.21
N LYS A 235 -5.08 17.06 -15.34
CA LYS A 235 -4.80 16.12 -16.43
C LYS A 235 -5.74 14.91 -16.41
N VAL A 236 -6.03 14.36 -15.22
CA VAL A 236 -6.96 13.24 -15.05
C VAL A 236 -8.38 13.64 -15.45
N THR A 237 -8.85 14.82 -15.02
CA THR A 237 -10.17 15.34 -15.38
C THR A 237 -10.30 15.53 -16.88
N LYS A 238 -9.35 16.22 -17.50
CA LYS A 238 -9.34 16.46 -18.95
C LYS A 238 -9.39 15.15 -19.75
N ARG A 239 -8.60 14.14 -19.35
CA ARG A 239 -8.59 12.83 -20.02
C ARG A 239 -9.93 12.09 -19.90
N LYS A 240 -10.65 12.27 -18.78
CA LYS A 240 -11.99 11.69 -18.60
C LYS A 240 -13.01 12.37 -19.51
N GLU A 241 -12.98 13.70 -19.60
CA GLU A 241 -13.84 14.48 -20.48
C GLU A 241 -13.61 14.10 -21.95
N GLU A 242 -12.34 14.00 -22.38
CA GLU A 242 -11.98 13.57 -23.74
C GLU A 242 -12.50 12.16 -24.06
N LYS A 243 -12.37 11.21 -23.12
CA LYS A 243 -12.92 9.86 -23.29
C LYS A 243 -14.45 9.83 -23.32
N ALA A 244 -15.11 10.66 -22.52
CA ALA A 244 -16.56 10.75 -22.52
C ALA A 244 -17.08 11.29 -23.86
N ALA A 245 -16.46 12.36 -24.37
CA ALA A 245 -16.81 12.94 -25.67
C ALA A 245 -16.58 11.97 -26.83
N GLN A 246 -15.50 11.17 -26.80
CA GLN A 246 -15.26 10.11 -27.79
C GLN A 246 -16.35 9.04 -27.77
N LEU A 247 -16.74 8.58 -26.57
CA LEU A 247 -17.80 7.58 -26.42
C LEU A 247 -19.19 8.11 -26.84
N GLU A 248 -19.45 9.40 -26.68
CA GLU A 248 -20.68 10.03 -27.18
C GLU A 248 -20.69 10.11 -28.70
N ALA A 249 -19.59 10.57 -29.32
CA ALA A 249 -19.45 10.60 -30.78
C ALA A 249 -19.57 9.20 -31.41
N GLU A 250 -18.97 8.16 -30.81
CA GLU A 250 -19.09 6.77 -31.28
C GLU A 250 -20.52 6.22 -31.17
N LYS A 251 -21.32 6.71 -30.22
CA LYS A 251 -22.74 6.30 -30.10
C LYS A 251 -23.62 7.01 -31.11
N GLU A 252 -23.36 8.29 -31.39
CA GLU A 252 -24.08 9.05 -32.42
C GLU A 252 -23.80 8.50 -33.83
N ASP A 253 -22.56 8.06 -34.10
CA ASP A 253 -22.17 7.47 -35.39
C ASP A 253 -22.77 6.05 -35.59
N ASN A 254 -22.87 5.26 -34.52
CA ASN A 254 -23.49 3.92 -34.57
C ASN A 254 -25.03 3.94 -34.48
N GLY A 255 -25.65 5.06 -34.08
CA GLY A 255 -27.10 5.22 -33.98
C GLY A 255 -27.78 5.71 -35.27
N ASN A 256 -27.01 6.27 -36.21
CA ASN A 256 -27.50 6.78 -37.49
C ASN A 256 -27.37 5.76 -38.66
N GLY A 257 -27.05 4.49 -38.35
CA GLY A 257 -26.84 3.42 -39.33
C GLY A 257 -27.98 2.40 -39.47
N GLU A 258 -29.08 2.56 -38.74
CA GLU A 258 -30.29 1.74 -38.85
C GLU A 258 -31.49 2.62 -39.25
N ASP A 259 -31.57 3.01 -40.52
CA ASP A 259 -32.80 3.46 -41.21
C ASP A 259 -32.77 3.06 -42.69
#